data_AF-A0A0D2FHP5-F1
#
_entry.id   AF-A0A0D2FHP5-F1
#
_cell.length_a   1.000
_cell.length_b   1.000
_cell.length_c   1.000
_cell.angle_alpha   90.00
_cell.angle_beta   90.00
_cell.angle_gamma   90.00
#
_symmetry.space_group_name_H-M   'P 1'
#
loop_
_entity.id
_entity.type
_entity.pdbx_description
1 polymer ?
#
loop_
_entity_poly.entity_id
_entity_poly.type
_entity_poly.pdbx_seq_one_letter_code
_entity_poly.pdbx_strand_id
1 'polypeptide(L)'
;MEHSATGGYPRPSSRRFYRVYSGGIGVSLTQKQFTRQISDAGLELDVLYFPSPDATNDRLHATVCGCHTKDELEQWAESQNFHVDDVLNGFTILAMPVDGAESPILDVITVPGLKSHPIGSFKGHDGYLWIRDSLIRLDPYKRARIMAYGYHSEIEGNSLHNLSHIAQNFTNDLRIARTLNPRRPLIVIAHSLGGIVVKQAMCDWKDNGKHELLTSIQGLFFFGVPNKGMERAATGPLWEIARDEPTRFLVGILEKGHETLPRLHRNFMRLWLAEGVCQGVPIYSYFEKRLSRVVKKVNGCIQETDDMAVLVDDTSATHEWSPETADIHCNPILKDHRQLVKFSRGEFFESPDFGRVLDGLVHVGQRAESAYQRRSPMAVFDSLVSQPRRYSRLPQCDDYLNHVVPEAYEQYRYVYEHLSGNRNHITLADLDDQVFRGKQQRTLRDNWNIIRRDKTEIPWEDVQLNRHLTMSLLYMIHMDLIKIKTKKPNRLDEATYRRVERFDDWVSCQCSRPCGLEWNFVSDSGVWRPAGPQARQDLCKTKTFIDHDGLCHQAWREGRKSLGRTKKKWEDYLK
;
A
#
# COMPACT_ATOMS: atom_id res chain seq x y z
N MET A 1 55.74 14.59 23.42
CA MET A 1 55.99 14.07 22.07
C MET A 1 54.86 13.07 21.80
N GLU A 2 53.67 13.57 21.47
CA GLU A 2 53.24 13.87 20.09
C GLU A 2 53.29 12.63 19.18
N HIS A 3 52.12 12.07 18.87
CA HIS A 3 51.62 12.10 17.50
C HIS A 3 50.08 12.14 17.50
N SER A 4 49.58 13.25 16.98
CA SER A 4 48.19 13.55 16.63
C SER A 4 47.83 12.89 15.30
N ALA A 5 46.62 12.30 15.23
CA ALA A 5 45.76 12.23 14.04
C ALA A 5 44.52 11.38 14.34
N THR A 6 43.54 11.93 15.04
CA THR A 6 42.16 11.41 15.01
C THR A 6 41.27 12.54 14.57
N GLY A 7 40.96 12.57 13.27
CA GLY A 7 39.90 13.42 12.72
C GLY A 7 38.62 13.15 13.49
N GLY A 8 38.10 14.18 14.14
CA GLY A 8 36.88 14.09 14.93
C GLY A 8 35.69 13.81 14.02
N TYR A 9 35.22 12.57 13.99
CA TYR A 9 33.87 12.30 13.52
C TYR A 9 32.89 13.01 14.46
N PRO A 10 31.98 13.85 13.94
CA PRO A 10 31.01 14.55 14.78
C PRO A 10 30.07 13.56 15.48
N ARG A 11 29.69 13.85 16.73
CA ARG A 11 28.79 13.03 17.55
C ARG A 11 27.47 12.76 16.81
N PRO A 12 26.88 11.55 16.90
CA PRO A 12 25.66 11.18 16.16
C PRO A 12 24.44 12.07 16.43
N SER A 13 24.42 12.83 17.53
CA SER A 13 23.34 13.80 17.84
C SER A 13 23.27 15.00 16.89
N SER A 14 24.35 15.35 16.17
CA SER A 14 24.37 16.50 15.24
C SER A 14 23.88 16.19 13.83
N ARG A 15 23.59 14.92 13.53
CA ARG A 15 23.18 14.49 12.18
C ARG A 15 21.76 14.95 11.85
N ARG A 16 21.61 15.61 10.71
CA ARG A 16 20.33 16.06 10.13
C ARG A 16 19.95 15.19 8.93
N PHE A 17 18.66 15.17 8.63
CA PHE A 17 18.11 14.41 7.52
C PHE A 17 17.56 15.36 6.48
N TYR A 18 17.81 15.06 5.22
CA TYR A 18 17.37 15.84 4.09
C TYR A 18 16.84 14.93 3.00
N ARG A 19 15.84 15.39 2.27
CA ARG A 19 15.42 14.78 1.01
C ARG A 19 16.07 15.58 -0.11
N VAL A 20 16.93 14.93 -0.88
CA VAL A 20 17.57 15.52 -2.06
C VAL A 20 16.87 14.98 -3.29
N TYR A 21 16.55 15.84 -4.24
CA TYR A 21 15.97 15.40 -5.50
C TYR A 21 16.49 16.19 -6.70
N SER A 22 16.59 15.53 -7.85
CA SER A 22 17.10 16.18 -9.06
C SER A 22 16.14 17.27 -9.57
N GLY A 23 16.67 18.28 -10.27
CA GLY A 23 15.88 19.27 -11.00
C GLY A 23 15.04 18.64 -12.13
N GLY A 24 14.00 19.34 -12.59
CA GLY A 24 13.09 18.84 -13.64
C GLY A 24 13.58 19.13 -15.07
N ILE A 25 13.31 18.18 -15.96
CA ILE A 25 13.43 18.16 -17.44
C ILE A 25 14.77 18.70 -18.00
N GLY A 26 15.64 17.80 -18.46
CA GLY A 26 16.77 18.14 -19.35
C GLY A 26 18.09 17.45 -19.02
N VAL A 27 18.23 16.86 -17.83
CA VAL A 27 19.45 16.13 -17.43
C VAL A 27 19.12 14.64 -17.34
N SER A 28 19.65 13.84 -18.27
CA SER A 28 19.64 12.38 -18.16
C SER A 28 20.67 11.96 -17.10
N LEU A 29 20.31 12.14 -15.83
CA LEU A 29 21.14 11.69 -14.72
C LEU A 29 20.81 10.24 -14.41
N THR A 30 21.80 9.36 -14.53
CA THR A 30 21.64 7.96 -14.13
C THR A 30 21.68 7.83 -12.60
N GLN A 31 21.06 6.76 -12.08
CA GLN A 31 21.15 6.36 -10.67
C GLN A 31 22.58 6.40 -10.14
N LYS A 32 23.53 5.86 -10.92
CA LYS A 32 24.94 5.78 -10.56
C LYS A 32 25.59 7.16 -10.44
N GLN A 33 25.27 8.08 -11.37
CA GLN A 33 25.78 9.45 -11.32
C GLN A 33 25.23 10.21 -10.12
N PHE A 34 23.93 10.10 -9.85
CA PHE A 34 23.28 10.73 -8.70
C PHE A 34 23.85 10.24 -7.36
N THR A 35 24.00 8.92 -7.21
CA THR A 35 24.62 8.29 -6.02
C THR A 35 26.04 8.79 -5.81
N ARG A 36 26.83 8.86 -6.90
CA ARG A 36 28.22 9.31 -6.86
C ARG A 36 28.33 10.77 -6.44
N GLN A 37 27.51 11.66 -7.02
CA GLN A 37 27.51 13.09 -6.67
C GLN A 37 27.16 13.33 -5.20
N ILE A 38 26.21 12.56 -4.63
CA ILE A 38 25.89 12.62 -3.19
C ILE A 38 27.10 12.17 -2.35
N SER A 39 27.74 11.06 -2.75
CA SER A 39 28.88 10.49 -2.01
C SER A 39 30.10 11.43 -2.04
N ASP A 40 30.38 12.04 -3.19
CA ASP A 40 31.48 12.99 -3.39
C ASP A 40 31.31 14.27 -2.55
N ALA A 41 30.08 14.59 -2.13
CA ALA A 41 29.78 15.72 -1.24
C ALA A 41 30.08 15.44 0.24
N GLY A 42 30.50 14.22 0.60
CA GLY A 42 30.69 13.80 1.99
C GLY A 42 29.38 13.51 2.73
N LEU A 43 28.26 13.43 1.99
CA LEU A 43 26.96 13.06 2.54
C LEU A 43 26.88 11.54 2.68
N GLU A 44 26.39 11.07 3.83
CA GLU A 44 26.08 9.66 4.01
C GLU A 44 24.75 9.41 3.29
N LEU A 45 24.84 8.77 2.12
CA LEU A 45 23.68 8.28 1.40
C LEU A 45 23.04 7.16 2.23
N ASP A 46 21.94 7.50 2.86
CA ASP A 46 21.24 6.62 3.78
C ASP A 46 20.28 5.70 3.00
N VAL A 47 19.47 6.31 2.12
CA VAL A 47 18.66 5.56 1.15
C VAL A 47 18.57 6.29 -0.18
N LEU A 48 18.85 5.55 -1.25
CA LEU A 48 18.56 5.95 -2.62
C LEU A 48 17.22 5.36 -3.04
N TYR A 49 16.26 6.20 -3.47
CA TYR A 49 14.95 5.68 -3.88
C TYR A 49 14.34 6.45 -5.06
N PHE A 50 13.71 5.69 -5.94
CA PHE A 50 12.99 6.17 -7.10
C PHE A 50 11.49 6.15 -6.79
N PRO A 51 10.83 7.30 -6.57
CA PRO A 51 9.38 7.29 -6.59
C PRO A 51 8.92 6.85 -7.97
N SER A 52 7.87 6.03 -7.92
CA SER A 52 7.13 5.45 -9.02
C SER A 52 7.09 6.34 -10.28
N PRO A 53 7.07 5.76 -11.49
CA PRO A 53 7.04 6.43 -12.80
C PRO A 53 5.97 7.51 -13.05
N ASP A 54 5.06 7.77 -12.10
CA ASP A 54 3.86 8.58 -12.29
C ASP A 54 3.75 9.78 -11.33
N ALA A 55 4.76 10.07 -10.50
CA ALA A 55 4.92 11.44 -10.03
C ALA A 55 5.36 12.26 -11.24
N THR A 56 4.70 13.38 -11.52
CA THR A 56 4.75 14.14 -12.79
C THR A 56 6.10 14.81 -13.12
N ASN A 57 7.21 14.22 -12.67
CA ASN A 57 8.57 14.64 -12.89
C ASN A 57 9.51 13.43 -12.69
N ASP A 58 10.20 13.02 -13.75
CA ASP A 58 11.29 12.01 -13.80
C ASP A 58 12.50 12.41 -12.92
N ARG A 59 12.28 12.64 -11.63
CA ARG A 59 13.29 13.12 -10.69
C ARG A 59 13.80 11.96 -9.84
N LEU A 60 15.12 11.94 -9.64
CA LEU A 60 15.75 11.05 -8.69
C LEU A 60 15.55 11.61 -7.29
N HIS A 61 15.22 10.75 -6.31
CA HIS A 61 15.11 11.16 -4.92
C HIS A 61 16.11 10.36 -4.05
N ALA A 62 16.60 10.99 -3.00
CA ALA A 62 17.40 10.35 -1.97
C ALA A 62 17.04 10.92 -0.61
N THR A 63 17.07 10.07 0.40
CA THR A 63 17.16 10.50 1.79
C THR A 63 18.63 10.45 2.17
N VAL A 64 19.18 11.60 2.54
CA VAL A 64 20.58 11.74 2.92
C VAL A 64 20.68 12.18 4.38
N CYS A 65 21.77 11.76 5.02
CA CYS A 65 22.07 12.14 6.39
C CYS A 65 23.49 12.72 6.46
N GLY A 66 23.66 13.82 7.19
CA GLY A 66 24.96 14.50 7.26
C GLY A 66 25.08 15.49 8.42
N CYS A 67 26.30 16.00 8.61
CA CYS A 67 26.63 17.05 9.57
C CYS A 67 26.70 18.46 8.96
N HIS A 68 26.44 18.59 7.66
CA HIS A 68 26.42 19.87 6.96
C HIS A 68 25.29 20.77 7.48
N THR A 69 25.52 22.07 7.43
CA THR A 69 24.46 23.07 7.58
C THR A 69 23.51 23.00 6.38
N LYS A 70 22.30 23.55 6.53
CA LYS A 70 21.33 23.63 5.43
C LYS A 70 21.92 24.41 4.25
N ASP A 71 22.52 25.57 4.54
CA ASP A 71 23.09 26.48 3.55
C ASP A 71 24.21 25.82 2.74
N GLU A 72 25.11 25.07 3.39
CA GLU A 72 26.17 24.30 2.71
C GLU A 72 25.59 23.25 1.77
N LEU A 73 24.52 22.57 2.19
CA LEU A 73 23.86 21.54 1.39
C LEU A 73 23.08 22.13 0.21
N GLU A 74 22.42 23.28 0.42
CA GLU A 74 21.70 24.00 -0.63
C GLU A 74 22.66 24.54 -1.69
N GLN A 75 23.79 25.14 -1.30
CA GLN A 75 24.83 25.59 -2.24
C GLN A 75 25.38 24.44 -3.08
N TRP A 76 25.66 23.29 -2.45
CA TRP A 76 26.08 22.10 -3.17
C TRP A 76 24.98 21.62 -4.12
N ALA A 77 23.73 21.52 -3.65
CA ALA A 77 22.62 21.03 -4.46
C ALA A 77 22.38 21.92 -5.68
N GLU A 78 22.40 23.24 -5.52
CA GLU A 78 22.31 24.19 -6.63
C GLU A 78 23.41 23.97 -7.68
N SER A 79 24.67 23.72 -7.24
CA SER A 79 25.78 23.41 -8.14
C SER A 79 25.57 22.13 -8.98
N GLN A 80 24.76 21.20 -8.48
CA GLN A 80 24.44 19.93 -9.13
C GLN A 80 23.05 19.93 -9.80
N ASN A 81 22.35 21.07 -9.81
CA ASN A 81 20.94 21.17 -10.24
C ASN A 81 20.01 20.21 -9.45
N PHE A 82 20.23 20.12 -8.15
CA PHE A 82 19.40 19.40 -7.18
C PHE A 82 18.64 20.38 -6.28
N HIS A 83 17.65 19.84 -5.60
CA HIS A 83 16.89 20.52 -4.56
C HIS A 83 17.00 19.77 -3.25
N VAL A 84 16.93 20.51 -2.14
CA VAL A 84 17.04 20.00 -0.77
C VAL A 84 15.76 20.36 -0.04
N ASP A 85 15.14 19.38 0.60
CA ASP A 85 13.98 19.55 1.47
C ASP A 85 14.33 19.00 2.86
N ASP A 86 14.37 19.89 3.86
CA ASP A 86 14.56 19.55 5.27
C ASP A 86 13.26 19.57 6.07
N VAL A 87 12.15 19.99 5.45
CA VAL A 87 10.84 20.00 6.10
C VAL A 87 10.11 18.67 5.92
N LEU A 88 10.42 17.97 4.81
CA LEU A 88 10.05 16.59 4.55
C LEU A 88 8.54 16.35 4.49
N ASN A 89 7.82 17.25 3.81
CA ASN A 89 6.39 17.07 3.55
C ASN A 89 6.10 15.86 2.67
N GLY A 90 4.95 15.21 2.91
CA GLY A 90 4.60 13.97 2.25
C GLY A 90 5.48 12.80 2.72
N PHE A 91 5.63 11.79 1.87
CA PHE A 91 6.42 10.60 2.20
C PHE A 91 7.92 10.79 1.93
N THR A 92 8.74 10.57 2.98
CA THR A 92 10.19 10.34 2.89
C THR A 92 10.47 8.87 3.12
N ILE A 93 11.24 8.22 2.24
CA ILE A 93 11.65 6.82 2.45
C ILE A 93 12.89 6.77 3.34
N LEU A 94 12.81 5.97 4.39
CA LEU A 94 13.87 5.80 5.39
C LEU A 94 14.67 4.52 5.20
N ALA A 95 14.05 3.49 4.62
CA ALA A 95 14.71 2.22 4.35
C ALA A 95 14.01 1.47 3.20
N MET A 96 14.82 0.76 2.41
CA MET A 96 14.39 -0.19 1.38
C MET A 96 14.87 -1.60 1.75
N PRO A 97 14.33 -2.66 1.12
CA PRO A 97 14.78 -4.02 1.35
C PRO A 97 16.30 -4.18 1.24
N VAL A 98 16.91 -4.91 2.18
CA VAL A 98 18.37 -5.00 2.33
C VAL A 98 19.04 -5.72 1.14
N ASP A 99 18.30 -6.57 0.42
CA ASP A 99 18.85 -7.46 -0.63
C ASP A 99 18.83 -6.88 -2.05
N GLY A 100 18.68 -5.56 -2.21
CA GLY A 100 19.06 -4.82 -3.43
C GLY A 100 18.30 -5.13 -4.74
N ALA A 101 17.39 -6.10 -4.77
CA ALA A 101 16.65 -6.50 -5.98
C ALA A 101 15.19 -6.95 -5.75
N GLU A 102 14.73 -7.12 -4.50
CA GLU A 102 13.36 -7.57 -4.24
C GLU A 102 12.37 -6.40 -4.05
N SER A 103 11.21 -6.51 -4.70
CA SER A 103 10.08 -5.60 -4.44
C SER A 103 9.62 -5.75 -2.98
N PRO A 104 9.41 -4.64 -2.24
CA PRO A 104 9.04 -4.72 -0.83
C PRO A 104 7.72 -5.48 -0.66
N ILE A 105 7.66 -6.32 0.37
CA ILE A 105 6.48 -7.16 0.63
C ILE A 105 5.49 -6.50 1.59
N LEU A 106 5.95 -5.50 2.34
CA LEU A 106 5.17 -4.73 3.29
C LEU A 106 5.70 -3.29 3.36
N ASP A 107 4.82 -2.36 3.68
CA ASP A 107 5.18 -0.97 3.98
C ASP A 107 5.01 -0.71 5.49
N VAL A 108 5.97 -0.01 6.08
CA VAL A 108 5.87 0.55 7.44
C VAL A 108 5.86 2.07 7.33
N ILE A 109 4.86 2.72 7.91
CA ILE A 109 4.70 4.18 7.84
C ILE A 109 4.73 4.77 9.24
N THR A 110 5.53 5.81 9.43
CA THR A 110 5.56 6.60 10.66
C THR A 110 4.86 7.94 10.46
N VAL A 111 3.95 8.30 11.37
CA VAL A 111 3.19 9.55 11.33
C VAL A 111 3.43 10.34 12.63
N PRO A 112 4.07 11.52 12.58
CA PRO A 112 4.41 12.31 13.75
C PRO A 112 3.20 13.05 14.34
N GLY A 113 3.39 13.66 15.51
CA GLY A 113 2.42 14.53 16.16
C GLY A 113 2.34 15.94 15.57
N LEU A 114 1.68 16.84 16.29
CA LEU A 114 1.47 18.24 15.90
C LEU A 114 2.82 18.97 15.73
N LYS A 115 2.98 19.71 14.61
CA LYS A 115 4.18 20.52 14.29
C LYS A 115 5.52 19.81 14.54
N SER A 116 5.56 18.50 14.33
CA SER A 116 6.76 17.70 14.61
C SER A 116 7.46 17.29 13.32
N HIS A 117 8.80 17.36 13.31
CA HIS A 117 9.58 16.90 12.18
C HIS A 117 9.41 15.37 11.99
N PRO A 118 9.11 14.86 10.78
CA PRO A 118 8.70 13.48 10.58
C PRO A 118 9.75 12.44 10.99
N ILE A 119 11.03 12.71 10.73
CA ILE A 119 12.13 11.83 11.17
C ILE A 119 12.58 12.13 12.61
N GLY A 120 12.85 13.41 12.92
CA GLY A 120 13.31 13.85 14.23
C GLY A 120 12.39 13.48 15.41
N SER A 121 11.09 13.28 15.16
CA SER A 121 10.14 12.85 16.20
C SER A 121 10.45 11.47 16.75
N PHE A 122 11.03 10.57 15.95
CA PHE A 122 11.34 9.19 16.32
C PHE A 122 12.81 8.97 16.65
N LYS A 123 13.63 10.03 16.56
CA LYS A 123 15.08 9.98 16.82
C LYS A 123 15.37 10.09 18.32
N GLY A 124 16.12 9.12 18.84
CA GLY A 124 16.68 9.12 20.18
C GLY A 124 17.64 10.28 20.42
N HIS A 125 17.93 10.58 21.69
CA HIS A 125 18.83 11.67 22.09
C HIS A 125 20.28 11.45 21.63
N ASP A 126 20.67 10.19 21.46
CA ASP A 126 21.94 9.73 20.90
C ASP A 126 22.01 9.83 19.36
N GLY A 127 20.93 10.29 18.72
CA GLY A 127 20.80 10.35 17.26
C GLY A 127 20.30 9.04 16.64
N TYR A 128 20.00 8.01 17.44
CA TYR A 128 19.54 6.72 16.96
C TYR A 128 18.11 6.78 16.41
N LEU A 129 17.88 6.25 15.22
CA LEU A 129 16.55 6.16 14.62
C LEU A 129 16.16 4.69 14.54
N TRP A 130 15.62 4.14 15.63
CA TRP A 130 15.35 2.71 15.77
C TRP A 130 14.51 2.09 14.64
N ILE A 131 13.59 2.88 14.06
CA ILE A 131 12.72 2.46 12.94
C ILE A 131 13.52 2.24 11.65
N ARG A 132 14.60 3.00 11.45
CA ARG A 132 15.51 2.83 10.30
C ARG A 132 16.64 1.86 10.66
N ASP A 133 17.31 2.09 11.79
CA ASP A 133 18.61 1.49 12.11
C ASP A 133 18.52 0.04 12.54
N SER A 134 17.43 -0.31 13.22
CA SER A 134 17.20 -1.63 13.81
C SER A 134 16.06 -2.38 13.14
N LEU A 135 14.90 -1.75 12.95
CA LEU A 135 13.70 -2.45 12.52
C LEU A 135 13.92 -3.13 11.16
N ILE A 136 14.58 -2.45 10.21
CA ILE A 136 14.91 -3.03 8.89
C ILE A 136 15.82 -4.27 8.96
N ARG A 137 16.43 -4.57 10.12
CA ARG A 137 17.30 -5.75 10.31
C ARG A 137 16.55 -6.94 10.90
N LEU A 138 15.29 -6.77 11.31
CA LEU A 138 14.47 -7.82 11.89
C LEU A 138 13.64 -8.51 10.81
N ASP A 139 13.36 -9.80 10.95
CA ASP A 139 12.41 -10.48 10.08
C ASP A 139 10.96 -10.22 10.56
N PRO A 140 9.99 -10.00 9.64
CA PRO A 140 10.12 -9.96 8.18
C PRO A 140 10.44 -8.55 7.63
N TYR A 141 10.79 -7.60 8.49
CA TYR A 141 11.06 -6.21 8.14
C TYR A 141 12.28 -5.98 7.24
N LYS A 142 13.21 -6.94 7.11
CA LYS A 142 14.28 -6.90 6.09
C LYS A 142 13.78 -6.73 4.66
N ARG A 143 12.53 -7.14 4.40
CA ARG A 143 11.83 -7.00 3.11
C ARG A 143 10.79 -5.88 3.10
N ALA A 144 10.83 -4.99 4.09
CA ALA A 144 9.92 -3.85 4.18
C ALA A 144 10.46 -2.61 3.48
N ARG A 145 9.54 -1.76 3.03
CA ARG A 145 9.82 -0.34 2.75
C ARG A 145 9.35 0.48 3.94
N ILE A 146 10.24 1.30 4.50
CA ILE A 146 9.95 2.12 5.67
C ILE A 146 9.87 3.58 5.23
N MET A 147 8.79 4.27 5.61
CA MET A 147 8.52 5.65 5.20
C MET A 147 8.10 6.50 6.40
N ALA A 148 8.54 7.76 6.42
CA ALA A 148 8.01 8.77 7.33
C ALA A 148 7.12 9.74 6.57
N TYR A 149 5.97 10.06 7.15
CA TYR A 149 5.03 11.02 6.58
C TYR A 149 5.13 12.35 7.31
N GLY A 150 5.47 13.43 6.60
CA GLY A 150 5.41 14.80 7.11
C GLY A 150 4.16 15.52 6.62
N TYR A 151 3.58 16.35 7.47
CA TYR A 151 2.48 17.25 7.10
C TYR A 151 2.68 18.60 7.77
N HIS A 152 2.42 19.69 7.05
CA HIS A 152 2.29 21.01 7.65
C HIS A 152 0.91 21.14 8.27
N SER A 153 0.86 21.71 9.47
CA SER A 153 -0.39 22.24 10.02
C SER A 153 -0.74 23.62 9.46
N GLU A 154 0.21 24.28 8.78
CA GLU A 154 0.02 25.56 8.10
C GLU A 154 -0.55 25.28 6.70
N ILE A 155 -1.85 25.54 6.53
CA ILE A 155 -2.52 25.54 5.22
C ILE A 155 -2.87 26.99 4.93
N GLU A 156 -2.37 27.52 3.82
CA GLU A 156 -2.82 28.82 3.30
C GLU A 156 -4.30 28.71 2.87
N GLY A 157 -5.17 29.49 3.50
CA GLY A 157 -6.58 29.65 3.10
C GLY A 157 -7.60 29.36 4.22
N ASN A 158 -8.62 30.22 4.30
CA ASN A 158 -9.78 30.16 5.21
C ASN A 158 -10.67 28.91 4.96
N SER A 159 -10.17 27.70 5.19
CA SER A 159 -10.99 26.49 5.13
C SER A 159 -11.23 25.93 6.53
N LEU A 160 -12.51 25.86 6.90
CA LEU A 160 -13.03 25.35 8.19
C LEU A 160 -12.81 23.83 8.40
N HIS A 161 -11.82 23.19 7.75
CA HIS A 161 -11.67 21.72 7.68
C HIS A 161 -10.21 21.21 7.66
N ASN A 162 -9.38 21.57 8.65
CA ASN A 162 -7.95 21.20 8.64
C ASN A 162 -7.66 19.69 8.82
N LEU A 163 -8.36 18.96 9.68
CA LEU A 163 -8.10 17.54 9.97
C LEU A 163 -8.44 16.66 8.76
N SER A 164 -9.61 16.90 8.14
CA SER A 164 -10.03 16.20 6.93
C SER A 164 -9.11 16.50 5.76
N HIS A 165 -8.63 17.74 5.60
CA HIS A 165 -7.68 18.07 4.55
C HIS A 165 -6.33 17.35 4.75
N ILE A 166 -5.78 17.34 5.98
CA ILE A 166 -4.54 16.59 6.28
C ILE A 166 -4.74 15.09 6.01
N ALA A 167 -5.88 14.52 6.39
CA ALA A 167 -6.21 13.11 6.14
C ALA A 167 -6.35 12.80 4.63
N GLN A 168 -6.92 13.72 3.84
CA GLN A 168 -7.02 13.60 2.39
C GLN A 168 -5.64 13.66 1.73
N ASN A 169 -4.78 14.59 2.14
CA ASN A 169 -3.41 14.68 1.64
C ASN A 169 -2.62 13.42 1.96
N PHE A 170 -2.69 12.93 3.21
CA PHE A 170 -2.11 11.64 3.60
C PHE A 170 -2.59 10.51 2.70
N THR A 171 -3.89 10.46 2.41
CA THR A 171 -4.47 9.44 1.54
C THR A 171 -3.95 9.53 0.10
N ASN A 172 -3.87 10.74 -0.46
CA ASN A 172 -3.42 10.95 -1.83
C ASN A 172 -1.94 10.59 -1.97
N ASP A 173 -1.11 11.09 -1.07
CA ASP A 173 0.31 10.79 -1.02
C ASP A 173 0.55 9.28 -0.85
N LEU A 174 -0.27 8.60 -0.02
CA LEU A 174 -0.14 7.17 0.24
C LEU A 174 -0.45 6.35 -1.02
N ARG A 175 -1.47 6.77 -1.78
CA ARG A 175 -1.82 6.14 -3.06
C ARG A 175 -0.72 6.32 -4.08
N ILE A 176 -0.15 7.52 -4.20
CA ILE A 176 0.98 7.81 -5.10
C ILE A 176 2.19 6.96 -4.72
N ALA A 177 2.52 6.87 -3.42
CA ALA A 177 3.63 6.05 -2.94
C ALA A 177 3.41 4.55 -3.20
N ARG A 178 2.18 4.10 -3.47
CA ARG A 178 1.78 2.70 -3.60
C ARG A 178 1.14 2.38 -4.95
N THR A 179 1.33 3.22 -5.97
CA THR A 179 0.75 3.02 -7.31
C THR A 179 1.04 1.62 -7.87
N LEU A 180 2.29 1.14 -7.73
CA LEU A 180 2.70 -0.18 -8.23
C LEU A 180 2.10 -1.36 -7.44
N ASN A 181 1.75 -1.16 -6.17
CA ASN A 181 1.12 -2.20 -5.36
C ASN A 181 0.18 -1.58 -4.29
N PRO A 182 -1.05 -1.22 -4.68
CA PRO A 182 -1.99 -0.55 -3.78
C PRO A 182 -2.38 -1.41 -2.56
N ARG A 183 -2.26 -2.73 -2.70
CA ARG A 183 -2.68 -3.74 -1.71
C ARG A 183 -1.53 -4.31 -0.87
N ARG A 184 -0.30 -3.79 -1.00
CA ARG A 184 0.84 -4.26 -0.20
C ARG A 184 0.51 -4.17 1.30
N PRO A 185 0.70 -5.21 2.11
CA PRO A 185 0.55 -5.12 3.56
C PRO A 185 1.11 -3.82 4.17
N LEU A 186 0.33 -3.17 5.02
CA LEU A 186 0.63 -1.85 5.56
C LEU A 186 0.59 -1.87 7.10
N ILE A 187 1.65 -1.37 7.72
CA ILE A 187 1.77 -1.16 9.16
C ILE A 187 1.91 0.35 9.40
N VAL A 188 1.13 0.90 10.32
CA VAL A 188 1.19 2.34 10.65
C VAL A 188 1.58 2.54 12.11
N ILE A 189 2.62 3.34 12.32
CA ILE A 189 3.12 3.78 13.62
C ILE A 189 2.84 5.27 13.74
N ALA A 190 1.95 5.67 14.63
CA ALA A 190 1.53 7.06 14.73
C ALA A 190 1.63 7.59 16.16
N HIS A 191 2.09 8.83 16.29
CA HIS A 191 2.25 9.52 17.56
C HIS A 191 1.24 10.67 17.69
N SER A 192 0.59 10.78 18.84
CA SER A 192 -0.28 11.90 19.21
C SER A 192 -1.28 12.26 18.10
N LEU A 193 -1.28 13.52 17.62
CA LEU A 193 -2.16 13.97 16.52
C LEU A 193 -2.06 13.10 15.26
N GLY A 194 -0.89 12.53 14.95
CA GLY A 194 -0.71 11.64 13.80
C GLY A 194 -1.66 10.45 13.83
N GLY A 195 -1.98 9.92 15.02
CA GLY A 195 -2.97 8.86 15.17
C GLY A 195 -4.40 9.32 14.84
N ILE A 196 -4.75 10.56 15.19
CA ILE A 196 -6.04 11.18 14.84
C ILE A 196 -6.15 11.37 13.32
N VAL A 197 -5.07 11.81 12.67
CA VAL A 197 -4.99 11.93 11.20
C VAL A 197 -5.23 10.58 10.51
N VAL A 198 -4.52 9.53 10.96
CA VAL A 198 -4.66 8.17 10.41
C VAL A 198 -6.09 7.65 10.58
N LYS A 199 -6.70 7.87 11.76
CA LYS A 199 -8.09 7.48 12.00
C LYS A 199 -9.07 8.18 11.09
N GLN A 200 -8.89 9.49 10.88
CA GLN A 200 -9.74 10.26 9.96
C GLN A 200 -9.58 9.73 8.54
N ALA A 201 -8.34 9.51 8.08
CA ALA A 201 -8.08 8.96 6.76
C ALA A 201 -8.75 7.59 6.56
N MET A 202 -8.67 6.68 7.54
CA MET A 202 -9.32 5.37 7.46
C MET A 202 -10.85 5.46 7.40
N CYS A 203 -11.46 6.40 8.12
CA CYS A 203 -12.90 6.66 7.99
C CYS A 203 -13.24 7.15 6.58
N ASP A 204 -12.46 8.11 6.06
CA ASP A 204 -12.63 8.64 4.72
C ASP A 204 -12.40 7.55 3.65
N TRP A 205 -11.51 6.58 3.89
CA TRP A 205 -11.31 5.44 2.99
C TRP A 205 -12.56 4.59 2.88
N LYS A 206 -13.24 4.32 4.00
CA LYS A 206 -14.49 3.57 4.01
C LYS A 206 -15.57 4.30 3.24
N ASP A 207 -15.75 5.59 3.54
CA ASP A 207 -16.83 6.40 2.96
C ASP A 207 -16.63 6.64 1.46
N ASN A 208 -15.38 6.65 0.99
CA ASN A 208 -15.03 6.79 -0.42
C ASN A 208 -14.76 5.45 -1.15
N GLY A 209 -15.09 4.30 -0.54
CA GLY A 209 -14.95 2.99 -1.17
C GLY A 209 -13.51 2.53 -1.46
N LYS A 210 -12.51 3.08 -0.76
CA LYS A 210 -11.07 2.72 -0.87
C LYS A 210 -10.74 1.45 -0.07
N HIS A 211 -11.45 0.36 -0.38
CA HIS A 211 -11.35 -0.92 0.31
C HIS A 211 -9.95 -1.54 0.23
N GLU A 212 -9.19 -1.26 -0.83
CA GLU A 212 -7.82 -1.71 -1.02
C GLU A 212 -6.86 -1.18 0.07
N LEU A 213 -7.05 0.07 0.51
CA LEU A 213 -6.25 0.67 1.58
C LEU A 213 -6.61 0.06 2.93
N LEU A 214 -7.90 -0.06 3.23
CA LEU A 214 -8.39 -0.66 4.48
C LEU A 214 -7.92 -2.10 4.65
N THR A 215 -8.10 -2.93 3.60
CA THR A 215 -7.69 -4.34 3.61
C THR A 215 -6.16 -4.51 3.57
N SER A 216 -5.40 -3.44 3.26
CA SER A 216 -3.93 -3.49 3.35
C SER A 216 -3.42 -3.37 4.78
N ILE A 217 -4.16 -2.73 5.70
CA ILE A 217 -3.74 -2.54 7.09
C ILE A 217 -3.59 -3.89 7.79
N GLN A 218 -2.41 -4.14 8.37
CA GLN A 218 -2.10 -5.35 9.13
C GLN A 218 -1.91 -5.08 10.62
N GLY A 219 -1.65 -3.84 11.01
CA GLY A 219 -1.62 -3.45 12.41
C GLY A 219 -1.36 -1.95 12.57
N LEU A 220 -1.81 -1.43 13.71
CA LEU A 220 -1.69 -0.02 14.08
C LEU A 220 -0.96 0.11 15.41
N PHE A 221 -0.01 1.01 15.49
CA PHE A 221 0.72 1.34 16.71
C PHE A 221 0.49 2.80 17.04
N PHE A 222 -0.24 3.07 18.12
CA PHE A 222 -0.65 4.40 18.56
C PHE A 222 0.08 4.78 19.84
N PHE A 223 0.90 5.82 19.78
CA PHE A 223 1.66 6.33 20.93
C PHE A 223 1.04 7.64 21.40
N GLY A 224 0.45 7.64 22.60
CA GLY A 224 -0.16 8.82 23.22
C GLY A 224 -1.23 9.47 22.35
N VAL A 225 -2.02 8.70 21.61
CA VAL A 225 -3.04 9.29 20.71
C VAL A 225 -4.22 9.78 21.55
N PRO A 226 -4.57 11.08 21.54
CA PRO A 226 -5.57 11.66 22.44
C PRO A 226 -6.99 11.38 21.95
N ASN A 227 -7.46 10.13 22.08
CA ASN A 227 -8.76 9.72 21.51
C ASN A 227 -9.95 10.38 22.18
N LYS A 228 -9.80 10.81 23.44
CA LYS A 228 -10.80 11.55 24.21
C LYS A 228 -10.41 13.02 24.40
N GLY A 229 -9.29 13.43 23.82
CA GLY A 229 -8.70 14.74 24.00
C GLY A 229 -7.70 14.79 25.15
N MET A 230 -7.21 16.00 25.38
CA MET A 230 -6.21 16.42 26.34
C MET A 230 -6.83 17.46 27.28
N GLU A 231 -6.36 17.51 28.51
CA GLU A 231 -6.83 18.53 29.45
C GLU A 231 -6.50 19.94 28.96
N ARG A 232 -7.35 20.91 29.29
CA ARG A 232 -7.15 22.32 28.87
C ARG A 232 -5.82 22.90 29.38
N ALA A 233 -5.34 22.43 30.54
CA ALA A 233 -4.03 22.79 31.07
C ALA A 233 -2.87 22.36 30.14
N ALA A 234 -3.06 21.32 29.33
CA ALA A 234 -2.09 20.86 28.34
C ALA A 234 -2.30 21.51 26.97
N THR A 235 -3.54 21.77 26.54
CA THR A 235 -3.84 22.37 25.23
C THR A 235 -3.70 23.88 25.20
N GLY A 236 -4.06 24.59 26.28
CA GLY A 236 -4.00 26.06 26.36
C GLY A 236 -2.62 26.63 26.02
N PRO A 237 -1.53 26.11 26.60
CA PRO A 237 -0.19 26.59 26.25
C PRO A 237 0.21 26.28 24.79
N LEU A 238 -0.23 25.15 24.23
CA LEU A 238 -0.04 24.83 22.80
C LEU A 238 -0.82 25.80 21.91
N TRP A 239 -2.02 26.21 22.32
CA TRP A 239 -2.85 27.18 21.63
C TRP A 239 -2.19 28.57 21.59
N GLU A 240 -1.58 29.00 22.69
CA GLU A 240 -0.82 30.25 22.76
C GLU A 240 0.44 30.24 21.87
N ILE A 241 1.09 29.07 21.76
CA ILE A 241 2.26 28.87 20.91
C ILE A 241 1.88 28.84 19.43
N ALA A 242 0.70 28.32 19.09
CA ALA A 242 0.19 28.26 17.73
C ALA A 242 0.12 29.67 17.12
N ARG A 243 0.91 29.89 16.07
CA ARG A 243 1.08 31.20 15.40
C ARG A 243 0.01 31.46 14.34
N ASP A 244 -0.69 30.42 13.92
CA ASP A 244 -1.63 30.40 12.80
C ASP A 244 -2.95 29.72 13.22
N GLU A 245 -4.06 30.18 12.63
CA GLU A 245 -5.41 29.67 12.89
C GLU A 245 -5.58 28.17 12.58
N PRO A 246 -5.01 27.63 11.48
CA PRO A 246 -5.06 26.18 11.22
C PRO A 246 -4.48 25.35 12.36
N THR A 247 -3.33 25.72 12.91
CA THR A 247 -2.72 25.02 14.04
C THR A 247 -3.55 25.17 15.32
N ARG A 248 -4.09 26.36 15.58
CA ARG A 248 -5.00 26.59 16.72
C ARG A 248 -6.19 25.67 16.65
N PHE A 249 -6.86 25.57 15.51
CA PHE A 249 -8.01 24.67 15.36
C PHE A 249 -7.63 23.21 15.61
N LEU A 250 -6.44 22.74 15.18
CA LEU A 250 -5.98 21.38 15.53
C LEU A 250 -5.84 21.22 17.04
N VAL A 251 -5.23 22.19 17.74
CA VAL A 251 -5.13 22.17 19.20
C VAL A 251 -6.51 22.17 19.86
N GLY A 252 -7.46 22.94 19.33
CA GLY A 252 -8.85 22.97 19.80
C GLY A 252 -9.55 21.62 19.64
N ILE A 253 -9.34 20.90 18.53
CA ILE A 253 -9.82 19.52 18.37
C ILE A 253 -9.25 18.59 19.45
N LEU A 254 -7.99 18.80 19.84
CA LEU A 254 -7.33 17.97 20.84
C LEU A 254 -7.82 18.24 22.26
N GLU A 255 -8.60 19.29 22.53
CA GLU A 255 -9.12 19.56 23.87
C GLU A 255 -10.26 18.61 24.25
N LYS A 256 -10.26 18.14 25.50
CA LYS A 256 -11.36 17.31 26.03
C LYS A 256 -12.71 18.01 25.87
N GLY A 257 -13.70 17.25 25.44
CA GLY A 257 -15.07 17.75 25.20
C GLY A 257 -15.32 18.22 23.76
N HIS A 258 -14.30 18.29 22.91
CA HIS A 258 -14.51 18.62 21.49
C HIS A 258 -15.29 17.50 20.76
N GLU A 259 -16.36 17.86 20.04
CA GLU A 259 -17.30 16.88 19.43
C GLU A 259 -16.68 15.97 18.36
N THR A 260 -15.64 16.44 17.67
CA THR A 260 -14.94 15.69 16.61
C THR A 260 -14.34 14.39 17.12
N LEU A 261 -13.70 14.37 18.29
CA LEU A 261 -12.94 13.19 18.75
C LEU A 261 -13.85 12.00 19.08
N PRO A 262 -14.95 12.15 19.85
CA PRO A 262 -15.90 11.05 20.08
C PRO A 262 -16.56 10.54 18.79
N ARG A 263 -16.89 11.44 17.85
CA ARG A 263 -17.47 11.08 16.55
C ARG A 263 -16.48 10.25 15.72
N LEU A 264 -15.25 10.74 15.61
CA LEU A 264 -14.16 10.08 14.89
C LEU A 264 -13.86 8.71 15.50
N HIS A 265 -13.73 8.64 16.82
CA HIS A 265 -13.48 7.39 17.53
C HIS A 265 -14.57 6.36 17.22
N ARG A 266 -15.86 6.74 17.32
CA ARG A 266 -16.97 5.84 17.02
C ARG A 266 -16.95 5.33 15.57
N ASN A 267 -16.69 6.22 14.61
CA ASN A 267 -16.63 5.85 13.19
C ASN A 267 -15.43 4.93 12.89
N PHE A 268 -14.29 5.21 13.50
CA PHE A 268 -13.11 4.36 13.40
C PHE A 268 -13.36 2.96 13.98
N MET A 269 -13.98 2.85 15.15
CA MET A 269 -14.29 1.55 15.76
C MET A 269 -15.28 0.72 14.91
N ARG A 270 -16.18 1.37 14.17
CA ARG A 270 -17.08 0.67 13.21
C ARG A 270 -16.33 -0.03 12.08
N LEU A 271 -15.05 0.27 11.83
CA LEU A 271 -14.23 -0.46 10.87
C LEU A 271 -13.91 -1.88 11.34
N TRP A 272 -13.81 -2.10 12.66
CA TRP A 272 -13.60 -3.43 13.25
C TRP A 272 -14.88 -4.24 13.39
N LEU A 273 -16.02 -3.57 13.50
CA LEU A 273 -17.34 -4.21 13.56
C LEU A 273 -17.88 -4.59 12.17
N ALA A 274 -17.36 -3.99 11.10
CA ALA A 274 -17.78 -4.28 9.74
C ALA A 274 -17.05 -5.52 9.20
N GLU A 275 -17.83 -6.52 8.76
CA GLU A 275 -17.30 -7.77 8.19
C GLU A 275 -16.36 -7.49 7.01
N GLY A 276 -15.20 -8.16 7.02
CA GLY A 276 -14.22 -8.08 5.92
C GLY A 276 -13.43 -6.78 5.79
N VAL A 277 -13.56 -5.83 6.73
CA VAL A 277 -12.82 -4.54 6.67
C VAL A 277 -11.53 -4.59 7.50
N CYS A 278 -11.61 -4.46 8.83
CA CYS A 278 -10.46 -4.49 9.73
C CYS A 278 -10.51 -5.63 10.76
N GLN A 279 -11.31 -6.68 10.49
CA GLN A 279 -11.47 -7.80 11.41
C GLN A 279 -10.14 -8.50 11.70
N GLY A 280 -9.81 -8.67 12.98
CA GLY A 280 -8.57 -9.30 13.43
C GLY A 280 -7.31 -8.45 13.23
N VAL A 281 -7.43 -7.17 12.87
CA VAL A 281 -6.28 -6.25 12.78
C VAL A 281 -5.95 -5.74 14.19
N PRO A 282 -4.76 -6.04 14.75
CA PRO A 282 -4.40 -5.59 16.09
C PRO A 282 -4.12 -4.08 16.14
N ILE A 283 -4.50 -3.48 17.26
CA ILE A 283 -4.17 -2.10 17.63
C ILE A 283 -3.33 -2.16 18.90
N TYR A 284 -2.13 -1.59 18.84
CA TYR A 284 -1.25 -1.42 19.99
C TYR A 284 -1.27 0.03 20.45
N SER A 285 -1.85 0.31 21.60
CA SER A 285 -1.93 1.63 22.22
C SER A 285 -0.88 1.74 23.33
N TYR A 286 0.01 2.72 23.23
CA TYR A 286 1.06 3.01 24.20
C TYR A 286 0.80 4.34 24.89
N PHE A 287 0.96 4.40 26.21
CA PHE A 287 0.64 5.59 26.99
C PHE A 287 1.73 5.94 28.00
N GLU A 288 1.81 7.24 28.32
CA GLU A 288 2.86 7.80 29.16
C GLU A 288 2.67 7.44 30.64
N LYS A 289 3.80 7.28 31.35
CA LYS A 289 3.85 7.08 32.81
C LYS A 289 4.74 8.11 33.52
N ARG A 290 5.31 9.08 32.80
CA ARG A 290 6.01 10.23 33.37
C ARG A 290 5.33 11.51 32.93
N LEU A 291 5.38 12.52 33.79
CA LEU A 291 4.87 13.85 33.48
C LEU A 291 5.75 14.51 32.42
N SER A 292 5.12 15.26 31.52
CA SER A 292 5.80 16.12 30.56
C SER A 292 5.90 17.54 31.11
N ARG A 293 7.00 18.23 30.79
CA ARG A 293 7.09 19.69 31.01
C ARG A 293 6.11 20.41 30.10
N VAL A 294 5.30 21.27 30.69
CA VAL A 294 4.43 22.19 29.94
C VAL A 294 5.33 23.22 29.25
N VAL A 295 4.91 23.70 28.07
CA VAL A 295 5.64 24.75 27.34
C VAL A 295 4.82 26.01 27.28
N LYS A 296 5.45 27.17 27.46
CA LYS A 296 4.82 28.48 27.29
C LYS A 296 5.65 29.32 26.34
N LYS A 297 5.01 30.33 25.74
CA LYS A 297 5.70 31.30 24.89
C LYS A 297 6.13 32.50 25.75
N VAL A 298 7.43 32.66 25.95
CA VAL A 298 8.01 33.78 26.71
C VAL A 298 8.95 34.55 25.78
N ASN A 299 8.69 35.86 25.61
CA ASN A 299 9.47 36.74 24.73
C ASN A 299 9.64 36.22 23.28
N GLY A 300 8.59 35.58 22.73
CA GLY A 300 8.61 35.04 21.36
C GLY A 300 9.25 33.65 21.21
N CYS A 301 9.96 33.17 22.23
CA CYS A 301 10.56 31.83 22.29
C CYS A 301 9.66 30.84 23.04
N ILE A 302 9.61 29.60 22.57
CA ILE A 302 8.96 28.50 23.29
C ILE A 302 9.93 28.06 24.38
N GLN A 303 9.48 28.07 25.63
CA GLN A 303 10.27 27.67 26.80
C GLN A 303 9.50 26.62 27.60
N GLU A 304 10.21 25.62 28.11
CA GLU A 304 9.64 24.68 29.07
C GLU A 304 9.45 25.37 30.41
N THR A 305 8.34 25.08 31.08
CA THR A 305 8.05 25.58 32.43
C THR A 305 8.45 24.53 33.47
N ASP A 306 8.40 24.94 34.74
CA ASP A 306 8.50 24.01 35.87
C ASP A 306 7.19 23.23 36.10
N ASP A 307 6.11 23.62 35.42
CA ASP A 307 4.82 22.93 35.49
C ASP A 307 4.93 21.58 34.77
N MET A 308 4.55 20.51 35.48
CA MET A 308 4.56 19.13 34.98
C MET A 308 3.13 18.61 34.85
N ALA A 309 2.80 18.03 33.71
CA ALA A 309 1.46 17.50 33.46
C ALA A 309 1.51 16.20 32.65
N VAL A 310 0.52 15.33 32.87
CA VAL A 310 0.18 14.29 31.89
C VAL A 310 -0.51 15.00 30.72
N LEU A 311 0.02 14.87 29.53
CA LEU A 311 -0.54 15.53 28.34
C LEU A 311 -1.71 14.72 27.79
N VAL A 312 -1.57 13.39 27.78
CA VAL A 312 -2.61 12.46 27.36
C VAL A 312 -2.73 11.36 28.43
N ASP A 313 -3.82 11.38 29.17
CA ASP A 313 -4.09 10.33 30.16
C ASP A 313 -4.29 8.95 29.50
N ASP A 314 -4.18 7.91 30.32
CA ASP A 314 -4.24 6.52 29.86
C ASP A 314 -5.59 6.16 29.24
N THR A 315 -6.69 6.71 29.75
CA THR A 315 -8.04 6.46 29.20
C THR A 315 -8.20 7.07 27.81
N SER A 316 -7.68 8.28 27.61
CA SER A 316 -7.62 8.95 26.31
C SER A 316 -6.68 8.23 25.35
N ALA A 317 -5.52 7.75 25.81
CA ALA A 317 -4.54 7.05 24.97
C ALA A 317 -4.96 5.63 24.56
N THR A 318 -5.76 4.95 25.38
CA THR A 318 -6.15 3.53 25.19
C THR A 318 -7.59 3.31 24.75
N HIS A 319 -8.33 4.38 24.48
CA HIS A 319 -9.68 4.33 23.93
C HIS A 319 -10.77 3.83 24.92
N GLU A 320 -10.49 3.78 26.23
CA GLU A 320 -11.39 3.23 27.30
C GLU A 320 -12.08 1.90 26.97
N TRP A 321 -11.38 1.06 26.23
CA TRP A 321 -12.00 -0.10 25.64
C TRP A 321 -11.99 -1.32 26.61
N SER A 322 -13.10 -2.09 26.62
CA SER A 322 -13.47 -3.14 27.60
C SER A 322 -12.98 -4.55 27.20
N PRO A 323 -12.55 -5.46 28.10
CA PRO A 323 -11.87 -6.76 27.86
C PRO A 323 -12.32 -7.78 26.76
N GLU A 324 -13.31 -7.50 25.90
CA GLU A 324 -14.00 -8.49 25.04
C GLU A 324 -13.52 -8.56 23.56
N THR A 325 -12.52 -7.79 23.16
CA THR A 325 -11.86 -7.76 21.83
C THR A 325 -10.38 -8.09 21.99
N ALA A 326 -10.00 -9.28 21.52
CA ALA A 326 -8.67 -9.83 21.69
C ALA A 326 -7.54 -9.07 20.96
N ASP A 327 -7.90 -8.09 20.10
CA ASP A 327 -6.97 -7.38 19.20
C ASP A 327 -6.50 -6.00 19.75
N ILE A 328 -7.06 -5.62 20.91
CA ILE A 328 -6.80 -4.50 21.84
C ILE A 328 -5.54 -4.56 22.73
N HIS A 329 -4.35 -4.08 22.35
CA HIS A 329 -3.17 -4.16 23.24
C HIS A 329 -2.80 -2.80 23.86
N CYS A 330 -3.01 -2.63 25.17
CA CYS A 330 -2.73 -1.40 25.90
C CYS A 330 -1.47 -1.54 26.76
N ASN A 331 -0.44 -0.73 26.50
CA ASN A 331 0.89 -0.90 27.07
C ASN A 331 1.41 0.41 27.70
N PRO A 332 1.79 0.40 28.99
CA PRO A 332 2.46 1.55 29.59
C PRO A 332 3.91 1.64 29.09
N ILE A 333 4.42 2.86 28.94
CA ILE A 333 5.82 3.16 28.65
C ILE A 333 6.30 4.16 29.71
N LEU A 334 7.44 3.89 30.36
CA LEU A 334 8.01 4.72 31.43
C LEU A 334 8.73 5.96 30.88
N LYS A 335 8.01 6.72 30.05
CA LYS A 335 8.45 7.96 29.41
C LYS A 335 7.35 9.02 29.49
N ASP A 336 7.75 10.26 29.24
CA ASP A 336 6.83 11.36 29.00
C ASP A 336 6.32 11.33 27.55
N HIS A 337 5.25 12.06 27.27
CA HIS A 337 4.58 12.12 25.96
C HIS A 337 5.51 12.43 24.78
N ARG A 338 6.54 13.26 24.98
CA ARG A 338 7.46 13.71 23.93
C ARG A 338 8.53 12.66 23.62
N GLN A 339 8.83 11.81 24.58
CA GLN A 339 9.82 10.73 24.47
C GLN A 339 9.20 9.37 24.15
N LEU A 340 7.86 9.23 24.17
CA LEU A 340 7.14 7.96 23.96
C LEU A 340 7.59 7.15 22.74
N VAL A 341 8.00 7.81 21.65
CA VAL A 341 8.42 7.18 20.39
C VAL A 341 9.93 7.21 20.15
N LYS A 342 10.70 7.77 21.10
CA LYS A 342 12.15 7.97 21.00
C LYS A 342 12.86 6.92 21.83
N PHE A 343 13.50 5.97 21.16
CA PHE A 343 14.31 4.93 21.80
C PHE A 343 15.75 5.08 21.32
N SER A 344 16.67 5.27 22.28
CA SER A 344 18.12 5.22 22.04
C SER A 344 18.56 3.82 21.65
N ARG A 345 19.80 3.70 21.16
CA ARG A 345 20.36 2.40 20.77
C ARG A 345 20.37 1.39 21.91
N GLY A 346 20.73 1.82 23.12
CA GLY A 346 20.71 0.95 24.31
C GLY A 346 19.30 0.51 24.67
N GLU A 347 18.34 1.45 24.66
CA GLU A 347 16.95 1.13 24.97
C GLU A 347 16.33 0.14 23.97
N PHE A 348 16.72 0.19 22.69
CA PHE A 348 16.23 -0.77 21.70
C PHE A 348 16.53 -2.23 22.09
N PHE A 349 17.72 -2.50 22.63
CA PHE A 349 18.13 -3.87 22.96
C PHE A 349 17.81 -4.30 24.39
N GLU A 350 17.78 -3.35 25.33
CA GLU A 350 17.74 -3.66 26.76
C GLU A 350 16.47 -3.17 27.47
N SER A 351 15.70 -2.26 26.87
CA SER A 351 14.55 -1.65 27.56
C SER A 351 13.34 -2.59 27.58
N PRO A 352 12.75 -2.88 28.76
CA PRO A 352 11.46 -3.56 28.85
C PRO A 352 10.34 -2.80 28.15
N ASP A 353 10.43 -1.46 28.09
CA ASP A 353 9.45 -0.64 27.39
C ASP A 353 9.51 -0.87 25.87
N PHE A 354 10.71 -0.96 25.31
CA PHE A 354 10.86 -1.30 23.89
C PHE A 354 10.49 -2.76 23.63
N GLY A 355 10.77 -3.68 24.57
CA GLY A 355 10.32 -5.08 24.48
C GLY A 355 8.83 -5.22 24.19
N ARG A 356 7.98 -4.44 24.88
CA ARG A 356 6.52 -4.41 24.60
C ARG A 356 6.19 -3.93 23.18
N VAL A 357 6.93 -2.95 22.68
CA VAL A 357 6.78 -2.45 21.30
C VAL A 357 7.21 -3.52 20.30
N LEU A 358 8.33 -4.18 20.58
CA LEU A 358 8.91 -5.22 19.75
C LEU A 358 7.99 -6.45 19.65
N ASP A 359 7.39 -6.89 20.75
CA ASP A 359 6.43 -8.01 20.74
C ASP A 359 5.27 -7.74 19.77
N GLY A 360 4.73 -6.53 19.82
CA GLY A 360 3.68 -6.11 18.90
C GLY A 360 4.17 -6.06 17.44
N LEU A 361 5.36 -5.51 17.19
CA LEU A 361 5.97 -5.47 15.87
C LEU A 361 6.18 -6.89 15.31
N VAL A 362 6.71 -7.82 16.09
CA VAL A 362 6.89 -9.22 15.66
C VAL A 362 5.56 -9.85 15.25
N HIS A 363 4.53 -9.71 16.09
CA HIS A 363 3.19 -10.23 15.79
C HIS A 363 2.62 -9.64 14.49
N VAL A 364 2.64 -8.31 14.34
CA VAL A 364 2.10 -7.63 13.17
C VAL A 364 2.93 -7.91 11.91
N GLY A 365 4.24 -8.02 12.05
CA GLY A 365 5.15 -8.39 10.96
C GLY A 365 4.81 -9.75 10.37
N GLN A 366 4.68 -10.78 11.22
CA GLN A 366 4.29 -12.13 10.81
C GLN A 366 2.92 -12.15 10.13
N ARG A 367 1.95 -11.39 10.67
CA ARG A 367 0.64 -11.21 10.05
C ARG A 367 0.75 -10.57 8.66
N ALA A 368 1.60 -9.56 8.51
CA ALA A 368 1.80 -8.86 7.25
C ALA A 368 2.46 -9.75 6.19
N GLU A 369 3.48 -10.53 6.57
CA GLU A 369 4.07 -11.51 5.68
C GLU A 369 3.06 -12.58 5.25
N SER A 370 2.26 -13.10 6.18
CA SER A 370 1.19 -14.06 5.87
C SER A 370 0.13 -13.46 4.93
N ALA A 371 -0.21 -12.17 5.11
CA ALA A 371 -1.12 -11.46 4.22
C ALA A 371 -0.52 -11.27 2.80
N TYR A 372 0.78 -10.99 2.70
CA TYR A 372 1.49 -10.94 1.42
C TYR A 372 1.48 -12.31 0.74
N GLN A 373 1.83 -13.38 1.45
CA GLN A 373 1.88 -14.74 0.91
C GLN A 373 0.51 -15.20 0.40
N ARG A 374 -0.58 -14.91 1.14
CA ARG A 374 -1.97 -15.18 0.69
C ARG A 374 -2.40 -14.40 -0.55
N ARG A 375 -1.69 -13.32 -0.88
CA ARG A 375 -1.91 -12.48 -2.07
C ARG A 375 -0.88 -12.76 -3.17
N SER A 376 0.03 -13.71 -3.00
CA SER A 376 0.98 -14.07 -4.05
C SER A 376 0.25 -14.63 -5.28
N PRO A 377 0.78 -14.43 -6.50
CA PRO A 377 0.24 -15.04 -7.72
C PRO A 377 -0.04 -16.55 -7.56
N MET A 378 0.90 -17.30 -6.98
CA MET A 378 0.75 -18.71 -6.63
C MET A 378 -0.44 -18.97 -5.69
N ALA A 379 -0.53 -18.28 -4.55
CA ALA A 379 -1.60 -18.53 -3.58
C ALA A 379 -3.00 -18.22 -4.14
N VAL A 380 -3.11 -17.18 -4.98
CA VAL A 380 -4.37 -16.85 -5.67
C VAL A 380 -4.73 -17.94 -6.66
N PHE A 381 -3.76 -18.45 -7.44
CA PHE A 381 -3.99 -19.56 -8.36
C PHE A 381 -4.33 -20.87 -7.64
N ASP A 382 -3.67 -21.19 -6.53
CA ASP A 382 -3.97 -22.40 -5.73
C ASP A 382 -5.36 -22.34 -5.09
N SER A 383 -5.78 -21.16 -4.60
CA SER A 383 -7.13 -20.94 -4.10
C SER A 383 -8.18 -21.18 -5.18
N LEU A 384 -7.87 -20.82 -6.43
CA LEU A 384 -8.75 -21.01 -7.58
C LEU A 384 -8.94 -22.50 -7.89
N VAL A 385 -7.83 -23.24 -8.01
CA VAL A 385 -7.83 -24.70 -8.25
C VAL A 385 -8.57 -25.46 -7.13
N SER A 386 -8.50 -24.96 -5.89
CA SER A 386 -9.11 -25.60 -4.72
C SER A 386 -10.64 -25.43 -4.64
N GLN A 387 -11.27 -24.65 -5.52
CA GLN A 387 -12.72 -24.37 -5.51
C GLN A 387 -13.49 -24.93 -6.72
N PRO A 388 -13.43 -26.25 -7.02
CA PRO A 388 -14.00 -26.84 -8.23
C PRO A 388 -15.53 -26.72 -8.35
N ARG A 389 -16.24 -26.52 -7.22
CA ARG A 389 -17.71 -26.37 -7.18
C ARG A 389 -18.23 -25.16 -7.95
N ARG A 390 -17.41 -24.11 -8.15
CA ARG A 390 -17.80 -22.93 -8.95
C ARG A 390 -17.94 -23.24 -10.44
N TYR A 391 -17.28 -24.29 -10.92
CA TYR A 391 -17.19 -24.66 -12.35
C TYR A 391 -18.09 -25.83 -12.74
N SER A 392 -18.68 -26.52 -11.75
CA SER A 392 -19.48 -27.74 -11.96
C SER A 392 -20.93 -27.48 -12.38
N ARG A 393 -21.37 -26.21 -12.45
CA ARG A 393 -22.77 -25.83 -12.71
C ARG A 393 -23.13 -25.55 -14.17
N LEU A 394 -22.19 -25.66 -15.11
CA LEU A 394 -22.44 -25.40 -16.52
C LEU A 394 -22.77 -26.71 -17.25
N PRO A 395 -24.05 -26.95 -17.64
CA PRO A 395 -24.45 -28.20 -18.28
C PRO A 395 -24.03 -28.19 -19.77
N GLN A 396 -23.63 -29.36 -20.29
CA GLN A 396 -23.56 -29.69 -21.73
C GLN A 396 -22.46 -29.02 -22.60
N CYS A 397 -21.29 -28.71 -22.05
CA CYS A 397 -20.18 -28.15 -22.85
C CYS A 397 -19.19 -29.23 -23.35
N ASP A 398 -19.10 -29.39 -24.67
CA ASP A 398 -18.12 -30.26 -25.33
C ASP A 398 -16.76 -29.57 -25.61
N ASP A 399 -16.72 -28.23 -25.55
CA ASP A 399 -15.51 -27.42 -25.74
C ASP A 399 -14.87 -27.03 -24.40
N TYR A 400 -13.58 -27.30 -24.33
CA TYR A 400 -12.70 -26.94 -23.23
C TYR A 400 -12.69 -25.44 -22.89
N LEU A 401 -12.95 -24.53 -23.84
CA LEU A 401 -12.99 -23.08 -23.59
C LEU A 401 -14.30 -22.56 -22.96
N ASN A 402 -15.35 -23.38 -22.87
CA ASN A 402 -16.68 -22.95 -22.43
C ASN A 402 -16.87 -22.87 -20.90
N HIS A 403 -15.85 -23.16 -20.09
CA HIS A 403 -15.94 -23.20 -18.63
C HIS A 403 -15.43 -21.94 -17.91
N VAL A 404 -15.03 -20.90 -18.64
CA VAL A 404 -14.61 -19.61 -18.05
C VAL A 404 -15.79 -18.94 -17.34
N VAL A 405 -15.62 -18.59 -16.07
CA VAL A 405 -16.56 -17.71 -15.34
C VAL A 405 -15.88 -16.38 -14.99
N PRO A 406 -16.64 -15.26 -14.88
CA PRO A 406 -16.07 -13.94 -14.61
C PRO A 406 -15.19 -13.89 -13.35
N GLU A 407 -15.55 -14.63 -12.30
CA GLU A 407 -14.80 -14.64 -11.04
C GLU A 407 -13.42 -15.28 -11.19
N ALA A 408 -13.30 -16.32 -12.02
CA ALA A 408 -12.02 -16.97 -12.35
C ALA A 408 -11.13 -16.02 -13.13
N TYR A 409 -11.74 -15.33 -14.09
CA TYR A 409 -11.06 -14.40 -14.97
C TYR A 409 -10.39 -13.27 -14.18
N GLU A 410 -11.09 -12.68 -13.21
CA GLU A 410 -10.52 -11.63 -12.35
C GLU A 410 -9.33 -12.14 -11.51
N GLN A 411 -9.31 -13.44 -11.14
CA GLN A 411 -8.18 -14.04 -10.45
C GLN A 411 -6.99 -14.28 -11.38
N TYR A 412 -7.20 -14.75 -12.61
CA TYR A 412 -6.09 -14.84 -13.58
C TYR A 412 -5.49 -13.46 -13.88
N ARG A 413 -6.37 -12.45 -14.00
CA ARG A 413 -5.95 -11.06 -14.25
C ARG A 413 -5.09 -10.56 -13.11
N TYR A 414 -5.54 -10.82 -11.88
CA TYR A 414 -4.76 -10.51 -10.68
C TYR A 414 -3.38 -11.19 -10.73
N VAL A 415 -3.32 -12.49 -11.03
CA VAL A 415 -2.06 -13.24 -11.14
C VAL A 415 -1.13 -12.56 -12.15
N TYR A 416 -1.59 -12.28 -13.37
CA TYR A 416 -0.79 -11.61 -14.41
C TYR A 416 -0.30 -10.22 -13.98
N GLU A 417 -1.18 -9.37 -13.44
CA GLU A 417 -0.85 -8.01 -12.99
C GLU A 417 0.18 -7.98 -11.85
N HIS A 418 0.38 -9.10 -11.14
CA HIS A 418 1.30 -9.22 -10.01
C HIS A 418 2.51 -10.12 -10.28
N LEU A 419 2.73 -10.54 -11.54
CA LEU A 419 3.99 -11.18 -11.94
C LEU A 419 5.10 -10.13 -12.04
N SER A 420 6.27 -10.46 -11.48
CA SER A 420 7.47 -9.64 -11.65
C SER A 420 8.24 -10.15 -12.88
N GLY A 421 8.41 -9.31 -13.90
CA GLY A 421 9.15 -9.67 -15.12
C GLY A 421 10.47 -8.91 -15.25
N ASN A 422 11.28 -9.29 -16.25
CA ASN A 422 12.56 -8.64 -16.52
C ASN A 422 12.35 -7.41 -17.43
N ARG A 423 12.85 -6.22 -17.02
CA ARG A 423 12.93 -4.95 -17.79
C ARG A 423 11.87 -4.78 -18.91
N ASN A 424 10.59 -4.77 -18.53
CA ASN A 424 9.39 -4.43 -19.33
C ASN A 424 8.58 -5.58 -19.96
N HIS A 425 8.92 -6.86 -19.73
CA HIS A 425 8.07 -7.97 -20.20
C HIS A 425 8.06 -9.15 -19.20
N ILE A 426 6.95 -9.88 -19.19
CA ILE A 426 6.78 -11.12 -18.42
C ILE A 426 7.20 -12.28 -19.32
N THR A 427 8.01 -13.20 -18.79
CA THR A 427 8.44 -14.41 -19.51
C THR A 427 7.68 -15.65 -19.05
N LEU A 428 7.78 -16.73 -19.82
CA LEU A 428 7.23 -18.03 -19.44
C LEU A 428 7.91 -18.60 -18.18
N ALA A 429 9.21 -18.32 -17.99
CA ALA A 429 9.93 -18.66 -16.77
C ALA A 429 9.38 -17.90 -15.55
N ASP A 430 9.09 -16.59 -15.68
CA ASP A 430 8.49 -15.80 -14.60
C ASP A 430 7.15 -16.40 -14.14
N LEU A 431 6.31 -16.83 -15.11
CA LEU A 431 5.05 -17.51 -14.83
C LEU A 431 5.26 -18.86 -14.13
N ASP A 432 6.20 -19.68 -14.60
CA ASP A 432 6.55 -20.98 -14.01
C ASP A 432 7.01 -20.83 -12.55
N ASP A 433 7.98 -19.94 -12.33
CA ASP A 433 8.66 -19.78 -11.04
C ASP A 433 7.82 -19.07 -9.98
N GLN A 434 6.91 -18.17 -10.37
CA GLN A 434 6.13 -17.37 -9.42
C GLN A 434 4.72 -17.90 -9.16
N VAL A 435 4.19 -18.79 -10.01
CA VAL A 435 2.80 -19.29 -9.90
C VAL A 435 2.73 -20.78 -9.65
N PHE A 436 3.62 -21.60 -10.24
CA PHE A 436 3.40 -23.04 -10.30
C PHE A 436 4.40 -23.85 -9.48
N ARG A 437 3.95 -24.97 -8.92
CA ARG A 437 4.82 -25.94 -8.22
C ARG A 437 4.50 -27.38 -8.61
N GLY A 438 5.55 -28.20 -8.75
CA GLY A 438 5.45 -29.66 -8.86
C GLY A 438 4.59 -30.12 -10.06
N LYS A 439 3.39 -30.65 -9.79
CA LYS A 439 2.50 -31.12 -10.87
C LYS A 439 2.03 -29.99 -11.80
N GLN A 440 1.84 -28.79 -11.28
CA GLN A 440 1.36 -27.64 -12.06
C GLN A 440 2.37 -27.25 -13.14
N GLN A 441 3.67 -27.32 -12.86
CA GLN A 441 4.73 -26.98 -13.82
C GLN A 441 4.77 -27.95 -15.01
N ARG A 442 4.48 -29.24 -14.76
CA ARG A 442 4.30 -30.22 -15.84
C ARG A 442 3.09 -29.87 -16.70
N THR A 443 1.97 -29.53 -16.06
CA THR A 443 0.75 -29.09 -16.77
C THR A 443 0.98 -27.80 -17.56
N LEU A 444 1.79 -26.86 -17.08
CA LEU A 444 2.20 -25.67 -17.86
C LEU A 444 2.92 -26.07 -19.14
N ARG A 445 3.91 -26.96 -19.07
CA ARG A 445 4.66 -27.44 -20.25
C ARG A 445 3.75 -28.12 -21.28
N ASP A 446 2.83 -28.96 -20.82
CA ASP A 446 1.85 -29.63 -21.68
C ASP A 446 0.92 -28.63 -22.38
N ASN A 447 0.47 -27.60 -21.65
CA ASN A 447 -0.39 -26.54 -22.21
C ASN A 447 0.36 -25.63 -23.18
N TRP A 448 1.60 -25.27 -22.86
CA TRP A 448 2.46 -24.49 -23.75
C TRP A 448 2.65 -25.17 -25.11
N ASN A 449 2.84 -26.49 -25.11
CA ASN A 449 2.98 -27.29 -26.33
C ASN A 449 1.74 -27.26 -27.23
N ILE A 450 0.55 -27.05 -26.67
CA ILE A 450 -0.71 -26.99 -27.41
C ILE A 450 -0.91 -25.62 -28.07
N ILE A 451 -0.51 -24.55 -27.38
CA ILE A 451 -0.73 -23.18 -27.83
C ILE A 451 0.38 -22.71 -28.79
N ARG A 452 1.65 -23.06 -28.56
CA ARG A 452 2.75 -22.49 -29.35
C ARG A 452 2.58 -22.72 -30.86
N ARG A 453 2.66 -21.62 -31.63
CA ARG A 453 2.58 -21.66 -33.10
C ARG A 453 3.85 -22.18 -33.75
N ASP A 454 5.00 -21.71 -33.26
CA ASP A 454 6.32 -22.02 -33.81
C ASP A 454 6.95 -23.23 -33.10
N LYS A 455 7.66 -24.05 -33.88
CA LYS A 455 8.47 -25.16 -33.39
C LYS A 455 9.93 -24.77 -33.19
N THR A 456 10.33 -23.54 -33.52
CA THR A 456 11.65 -23.03 -33.16
C THR A 456 11.86 -23.16 -31.65
N GLU A 457 13.02 -23.67 -31.27
CA GLU A 457 13.42 -23.80 -29.87
C GLU A 457 13.85 -22.44 -29.35
N ILE A 458 12.88 -21.62 -28.98
CA ILE A 458 13.14 -20.46 -28.12
C ILE A 458 13.38 -21.00 -26.70
N PRO A 459 14.49 -20.64 -26.04
CA PRO A 459 14.74 -21.03 -24.65
C PRO A 459 13.57 -20.66 -23.74
N TRP A 460 13.31 -21.49 -22.73
CA TRP A 460 12.14 -21.34 -21.83
C TRP A 460 12.09 -19.96 -21.15
N GLU A 461 13.26 -19.46 -20.79
CA GLU A 461 13.54 -18.16 -20.21
C GLU A 461 13.31 -16.97 -21.16
N ASP A 462 13.40 -17.18 -22.48
CA ASP A 462 13.32 -16.11 -23.48
C ASP A 462 11.91 -15.95 -24.09
N VAL A 463 10.98 -16.85 -23.76
CA VAL A 463 9.60 -16.79 -24.25
C VAL A 463 8.87 -15.62 -23.57
N GLN A 464 8.69 -14.53 -24.31
CA GLN A 464 7.89 -13.40 -23.85
C GLN A 464 6.40 -13.72 -23.91
N LEU A 465 5.70 -13.46 -22.80
CA LEU A 465 4.26 -13.61 -22.69
C LEU A 465 3.59 -12.23 -22.69
N ASN A 466 2.63 -12.06 -23.60
CA ASN A 466 1.68 -10.97 -23.48
C ASN A 466 0.55 -11.35 -22.51
N ARG A 467 -0.27 -10.36 -22.16
CA ARG A 467 -1.41 -10.54 -21.25
C ARG A 467 -2.35 -11.64 -21.72
N HIS A 468 -2.76 -11.63 -22.99
CA HIS A 468 -3.75 -12.56 -23.52
C HIS A 468 -3.27 -14.03 -23.44
N LEU A 469 -2.01 -14.26 -23.79
CA LEU A 469 -1.39 -15.58 -23.77
C LEU A 469 -1.20 -16.09 -22.34
N THR A 470 -0.83 -15.21 -21.41
CA THR A 470 -0.70 -15.57 -19.99
C THR A 470 -2.05 -15.95 -19.38
N MET A 471 -3.07 -15.12 -19.60
CA MET A 471 -4.44 -15.36 -19.14
C MET A 471 -4.99 -16.68 -19.66
N SER A 472 -4.70 -16.98 -20.93
CA SER A 472 -5.07 -18.23 -21.56
C SER A 472 -4.37 -19.43 -20.92
N LEU A 473 -3.04 -19.38 -20.76
CA LEU A 473 -2.29 -20.45 -20.10
C LEU A 473 -2.81 -20.73 -18.69
N LEU A 474 -3.04 -19.68 -17.90
CA LEU A 474 -3.61 -19.80 -16.56
C LEU A 474 -4.97 -20.51 -16.57
N TYR A 475 -5.85 -20.12 -17.51
CA TYR A 475 -7.14 -20.79 -17.70
C TYR A 475 -6.98 -22.27 -18.03
N MET A 476 -6.17 -22.59 -19.04
CA MET A 476 -6.01 -23.98 -19.48
C MET A 476 -5.43 -24.85 -18.35
N ILE A 477 -4.37 -24.37 -17.68
CA ILE A 477 -3.77 -25.10 -16.56
C ILE A 477 -4.78 -25.31 -15.44
N HIS A 478 -5.57 -24.29 -15.10
CA HIS A 478 -6.61 -24.43 -14.09
C HIS A 478 -7.62 -25.53 -14.47
N MET A 479 -8.15 -25.53 -15.70
CA MET A 479 -9.11 -26.55 -16.17
C MET A 479 -8.56 -27.98 -16.10
N ASP A 480 -7.30 -28.16 -16.49
CA ASP A 480 -6.63 -29.46 -16.42
C ASP A 480 -6.47 -29.96 -14.99
N LEU A 481 -6.16 -29.05 -14.06
CA LEU A 481 -5.95 -29.40 -12.65
C LEU A 481 -7.25 -29.79 -11.94
N ILE A 482 -8.36 -29.13 -12.26
CA ILE A 482 -9.69 -29.48 -11.71
C ILE A 482 -10.37 -30.65 -12.44
N LYS A 483 -9.73 -31.20 -13.48
CA LYS A 483 -10.16 -32.40 -14.22
C LYS A 483 -11.60 -32.32 -14.74
N ILE A 484 -11.97 -31.17 -15.33
CA ILE A 484 -13.25 -31.09 -16.05
C ILE A 484 -13.24 -32.12 -17.20
N LYS A 485 -14.34 -32.86 -17.35
CA LYS A 485 -14.50 -33.92 -18.36
C LYS A 485 -14.71 -33.33 -19.76
N THR A 486 -13.70 -32.67 -20.33
CA THR A 486 -13.70 -32.17 -21.71
C THR A 486 -12.50 -32.73 -22.47
N LYS A 487 -12.63 -32.87 -23.80
CA LYS A 487 -11.51 -33.32 -24.65
C LYS A 487 -10.56 -32.16 -24.89
N LYS A 488 -9.38 -32.22 -24.28
CA LYS A 488 -8.30 -31.26 -24.56
C LYS A 488 -7.75 -31.48 -25.97
N PRO A 489 -7.64 -30.44 -26.81
CA PRO A 489 -7.08 -30.58 -28.15
C PRO A 489 -5.57 -30.84 -28.09
N ASN A 490 -5.06 -31.67 -29.01
CA ASN A 490 -3.62 -31.89 -29.17
C ASN A 490 -2.88 -30.66 -29.74
N ARG A 491 -3.61 -29.80 -30.47
CA ARG A 491 -3.16 -28.51 -31.00
C ARG A 491 -4.38 -27.64 -31.28
N LEU A 492 -4.26 -26.33 -31.07
CA LEU A 492 -5.32 -25.39 -31.45
C LEU A 492 -5.29 -25.16 -32.97
N ASP A 493 -6.47 -25.13 -33.60
CA ASP A 493 -6.60 -24.62 -34.97
C ASP A 493 -6.39 -23.09 -35.01
N GLU A 494 -6.16 -22.55 -36.21
CA GLU A 494 -5.85 -21.13 -36.42
C GLU A 494 -6.96 -20.20 -35.91
N ALA A 495 -8.22 -20.59 -36.06
CA ALA A 495 -9.36 -19.81 -35.58
C ALA A 495 -9.42 -19.78 -34.05
N THR A 496 -9.20 -20.92 -33.41
CA THR A 496 -9.21 -21.07 -31.95
C THR A 496 -8.04 -20.36 -31.31
N TYR A 497 -6.84 -20.49 -31.90
CA TYR A 497 -5.68 -19.77 -31.43
C TYR A 497 -5.90 -18.24 -31.48
N ARG A 498 -6.52 -17.71 -32.55
CA ARG A 498 -6.89 -16.29 -32.60
C ARG A 498 -7.89 -15.89 -31.52
N ARG A 499 -8.84 -16.75 -31.14
CA ARG A 499 -9.75 -16.49 -30.01
C ARG A 499 -8.98 -16.39 -28.68
N VAL A 500 -8.00 -17.28 -28.48
CA VAL A 500 -7.15 -17.36 -27.28
C VAL A 500 -6.22 -16.15 -27.17
N GLU A 501 -5.66 -15.65 -28.27
CA GLU A 501 -4.89 -14.40 -28.29
C GLU A 501 -5.70 -13.15 -27.89
N ARG A 502 -7.00 -13.30 -27.69
CA ARG A 502 -7.97 -12.23 -27.41
C ARG A 502 -8.74 -12.49 -26.13
N PHE A 503 -8.24 -13.41 -25.30
CA PHE A 503 -8.88 -13.88 -24.06
C PHE A 503 -9.23 -12.74 -23.09
N ASP A 504 -8.55 -11.60 -23.19
CA ASP A 504 -8.75 -10.42 -22.34
C ASP A 504 -9.63 -9.32 -22.96
N ASP A 505 -10.09 -9.49 -24.21
CA ASP A 505 -10.80 -8.44 -24.95
C ASP A 505 -12.31 -8.49 -24.68
N TRP A 506 -12.85 -7.40 -24.14
CA TRP A 506 -14.26 -7.23 -23.83
C TRP A 506 -14.93 -6.21 -24.77
N VAL A 507 -16.13 -6.52 -25.24
CA VAL A 507 -16.95 -5.60 -26.04
C VAL A 507 -18.26 -5.26 -25.34
N SER A 508 -18.65 -3.99 -25.41
CA SER A 508 -19.93 -3.55 -24.85
C SER A 508 -21.11 -4.26 -25.51
N CYS A 509 -22.09 -4.67 -24.70
CA CYS A 509 -23.29 -5.34 -25.15
C CYS A 509 -24.07 -4.50 -26.19
N GLN A 510 -24.52 -5.14 -27.26
CA GLN A 510 -25.26 -4.49 -28.35
C GLN A 510 -26.79 -4.64 -28.20
N CYS A 511 -27.30 -4.76 -26.97
CA CYS A 511 -28.74 -4.83 -26.72
C CYS A 511 -29.38 -3.43 -26.79
N SER A 512 -30.70 -3.38 -26.99
CA SER A 512 -31.46 -2.13 -27.10
C SER A 512 -31.61 -1.35 -25.79
N ARG A 513 -31.12 -1.89 -24.67
CA ARG A 513 -31.23 -1.30 -23.32
C ARG A 513 -29.86 -0.81 -22.84
N PRO A 514 -29.78 0.24 -22.00
CA PRO A 514 -28.54 0.71 -21.38
C PRO A 514 -28.12 -0.22 -20.24
N CYS A 515 -27.82 -1.48 -20.56
CA CYS A 515 -27.50 -2.49 -19.54
C CYS A 515 -26.10 -2.33 -18.95
N GLY A 516 -25.17 -1.66 -19.64
CA GLY A 516 -23.79 -1.48 -19.16
C GLY A 516 -23.02 -2.80 -19.00
N LEU A 517 -23.40 -3.87 -19.70
CA LEU A 517 -22.67 -5.14 -19.70
C LEU A 517 -21.62 -5.19 -20.80
N GLU A 518 -20.54 -5.91 -20.54
CA GLU A 518 -19.51 -6.27 -21.50
C GLU A 518 -19.48 -7.78 -21.73
N TRP A 519 -18.99 -8.20 -22.90
CA TRP A 519 -18.95 -9.58 -23.36
C TRP A 519 -17.58 -9.98 -23.90
N ASN A 520 -17.18 -11.21 -23.64
CA ASN A 520 -15.99 -11.85 -24.19
C ASN A 520 -16.41 -13.20 -24.82
N PHE A 521 -16.04 -13.45 -26.08
CA PHE A 521 -16.42 -14.64 -26.84
C PHE A 521 -15.26 -15.58 -27.13
N VAL A 522 -14.32 -15.71 -26.18
CA VAL A 522 -13.33 -16.80 -26.25
C VAL A 522 -14.00 -18.19 -26.22
N SER A 523 -15.21 -18.26 -25.64
CA SER A 523 -16.13 -19.38 -25.69
C SER A 523 -17.29 -19.15 -26.68
N ASP A 524 -17.92 -20.22 -27.16
CA ASP A 524 -19.06 -20.09 -28.08
C ASP A 524 -20.30 -19.49 -27.44
N SER A 525 -20.48 -19.74 -26.15
CA SER A 525 -21.55 -19.17 -25.33
C SER A 525 -21.29 -17.71 -24.94
N GLY A 526 -20.02 -17.30 -24.88
CA GLY A 526 -19.60 -16.00 -24.38
C GLY A 526 -19.77 -15.85 -22.86
N VAL A 527 -18.90 -15.04 -22.27
CA VAL A 527 -18.92 -14.68 -20.84
C VAL A 527 -19.20 -13.19 -20.72
N TRP A 528 -19.92 -12.78 -19.67
CA TRP A 528 -20.30 -11.38 -19.47
C TRP A 528 -19.92 -10.85 -18.09
N ARG A 529 -19.70 -9.53 -18.01
CA ARG A 529 -19.48 -8.81 -16.75
C ARG A 529 -20.10 -7.40 -16.76
N PRO A 530 -20.34 -6.77 -15.60
CA PRO A 530 -20.67 -5.35 -15.51
C PRO A 530 -19.48 -4.46 -15.89
N ALA A 531 -19.70 -3.41 -16.69
CA ALA A 531 -18.67 -2.40 -17.00
C ALA A 531 -18.36 -1.47 -15.81
N GLY A 532 -19.25 -1.42 -14.80
CA GLY A 532 -19.08 -0.60 -13.61
C GLY A 532 -20.28 -0.68 -12.66
N PRO A 533 -20.27 0.04 -11.52
CA PRO A 533 -21.30 -0.05 -10.48
C PRO A 533 -22.70 0.35 -10.95
N GLN A 534 -22.80 1.14 -12.02
CA GLN A 534 -24.07 1.64 -12.58
C GLN A 534 -24.72 0.66 -13.58
N ALA A 535 -24.08 -0.48 -13.88
CA ALA A 535 -24.61 -1.44 -14.84
C ALA A 535 -25.94 -2.06 -14.37
N ARG A 536 -26.88 -2.18 -15.29
CA ARG A 536 -28.25 -2.68 -15.08
C ARG A 536 -28.42 -4.06 -15.70
N GLN A 537 -27.91 -5.07 -14.99
CA GLN A 537 -27.84 -6.45 -15.46
C GLN A 537 -29.24 -7.05 -15.71
N ASP A 538 -30.22 -6.64 -14.91
CA ASP A 538 -31.64 -6.98 -14.98
C ASP A 538 -32.29 -6.59 -16.33
N LEU A 539 -31.72 -5.60 -17.01
CA LEU A 539 -32.25 -5.09 -18.28
C LEU A 539 -31.64 -5.77 -19.52
N CYS A 540 -30.60 -6.61 -19.36
CA CYS A 540 -29.87 -7.16 -20.48
C CYS A 540 -30.58 -8.37 -21.11
N LYS A 541 -31.25 -8.15 -22.24
CA LYS A 541 -31.90 -9.23 -23.01
C LYS A 541 -30.94 -10.33 -23.49
N THR A 542 -29.66 -10.00 -23.72
CA THR A 542 -28.63 -10.98 -24.13
C THR A 542 -28.32 -11.95 -22.99
N LYS A 543 -28.12 -11.42 -21.77
CA LYS A 543 -27.89 -12.20 -20.56
C LYS A 543 -29.09 -13.11 -20.27
N THR A 544 -30.30 -12.55 -20.27
CA THR A 544 -31.55 -13.32 -20.05
C THR A 544 -31.70 -14.48 -21.04
N PHE A 545 -31.29 -14.28 -22.30
CA PHE A 545 -31.34 -15.33 -23.31
C PHE A 545 -30.40 -16.51 -23.00
N ILE A 546 -29.17 -16.22 -22.57
CA ILE A 546 -28.17 -17.23 -22.22
C ILE A 546 -28.52 -17.94 -20.91
N ASP A 547 -28.89 -17.20 -19.86
CA ASP A 547 -29.18 -17.77 -18.53
C ASP A 547 -30.38 -18.74 -18.53
N HIS A 548 -31.26 -18.64 -19.53
CA HIS A 548 -32.43 -19.51 -19.67
C HIS A 548 -32.25 -20.62 -20.72
N ASP A 549 -31.03 -20.87 -21.22
CA ASP A 549 -30.76 -21.84 -22.29
C ASP A 549 -31.70 -21.68 -23.51
N GLY A 550 -32.16 -20.45 -23.77
CA GLY A 550 -33.13 -20.18 -24.83
C GLY A 550 -34.58 -20.64 -24.60
N LEU A 551 -34.96 -21.08 -23.38
CA LEU A 551 -36.29 -21.62 -23.05
C LEU A 551 -37.39 -20.55 -22.79
N CYS A 552 -37.05 -19.25 -22.80
CA CYS A 552 -38.03 -18.16 -22.59
C CYS A 552 -38.52 -17.55 -23.93
N HIS A 553 -39.79 -17.78 -24.29
CA HIS A 553 -40.36 -17.48 -25.62
C HIS A 553 -40.44 -15.98 -26.01
N GLN A 554 -40.61 -15.03 -25.08
CA GLN A 554 -40.79 -13.61 -25.42
C GLN A 554 -39.48 -12.82 -25.59
N ALA A 555 -38.38 -13.23 -24.95
CA ALA A 555 -37.08 -12.55 -25.01
C ALA A 555 -36.17 -13.03 -26.14
N TRP A 556 -36.55 -14.12 -26.82
CA TRP A 556 -35.68 -14.92 -27.69
C TRP A 556 -35.14 -14.19 -28.93
N ARG A 557 -36.00 -13.51 -29.70
CA ARG A 557 -35.58 -12.87 -30.96
C ARG A 557 -34.63 -11.71 -30.76
N GLU A 558 -34.91 -10.84 -29.80
CA GLU A 558 -34.06 -9.69 -29.52
C GLU A 558 -32.77 -10.09 -28.82
N GLY A 559 -32.82 -11.02 -27.86
CA GLY A 559 -31.63 -11.56 -27.20
C GLY A 559 -30.68 -12.23 -28.20
N ARG A 560 -31.19 -13.10 -29.08
CA ARG A 560 -30.38 -13.77 -30.11
C ARG A 560 -29.78 -12.81 -31.14
N LYS A 561 -30.55 -11.82 -31.61
CA LYS A 561 -30.03 -10.77 -32.51
C LYS A 561 -28.95 -9.93 -31.83
N SER A 562 -29.18 -9.55 -30.57
CA SER A 562 -28.21 -8.82 -29.76
C SER A 562 -26.92 -9.62 -29.55
N LEU A 563 -27.04 -10.91 -29.25
CA LEU A 563 -25.91 -11.83 -29.13
C LEU A 563 -25.10 -11.87 -30.43
N GLY A 564 -25.77 -12.09 -31.57
CA GLY A 564 -25.12 -12.10 -32.88
C GLY A 564 -24.41 -10.78 -33.22
N ARG A 565 -25.02 -9.63 -32.93
CA ARG A 565 -24.38 -8.31 -33.10
C ARG A 565 -23.18 -8.11 -32.17
N THR A 566 -23.30 -8.57 -30.92
CA THR A 566 -22.23 -8.43 -29.92
C THR A 566 -21.06 -9.35 -30.25
N LYS A 567 -21.32 -10.61 -30.64
CA LYS A 567 -20.31 -11.55 -31.14
C LYS A 567 -19.66 -11.03 -32.40
N LYS A 568 -20.44 -10.53 -33.38
CA LYS A 568 -19.90 -9.91 -34.59
C LYS A 568 -19.02 -8.70 -34.26
N LYS A 569 -19.42 -7.83 -33.31
CA LYS A 569 -18.59 -6.70 -32.88
C LYS A 569 -17.25 -7.17 -32.29
N TRP A 570 -17.27 -8.27 -31.53
CA TRP A 570 -16.05 -8.90 -31.02
C TRP A 570 -15.21 -9.48 -32.16
N GLU A 571 -15.82 -10.22 -33.10
CA GLU A 571 -15.16 -10.75 -34.31
C GLU A 571 -14.62 -9.67 -35.26
N ASP A 572 -15.29 -8.53 -35.35
CA ASP A 572 -14.83 -7.39 -36.14
C ASP A 572 -13.69 -6.67 -35.41
N TYR A 573 -13.68 -6.68 -34.07
CA TYR A 573 -12.48 -6.33 -33.30
C TYR A 573 -11.32 -7.29 -33.60
N LEU A 574 -11.61 -8.56 -34.01
CA LEU A 574 -10.62 -9.57 -34.37
C LEU A 574 -9.86 -9.34 -35.69
N LYS A 575 -10.36 -8.47 -36.56
CA LYS A 575 -9.82 -8.19 -37.90
C LYS A 575 -9.12 -6.85 -37.91
#